data_AF-A0A1N7H3P0-F1
#
_entry.id   AF-A0A1N7H3P0-F1
#
_cell.length_a   1.000
_cell.length_b   1.000
_cell.length_c   1.000
_cell.angle_alpha   90.00
_cell.angle_beta   90.00
_cell.angle_gamma   90.00
#
_symmetry.space_group_name_H-M   'P 1'
#
loop_
_entity.id
_entity.type
_entity.pdbx_description
1 polymer ?
#
loop_
_entity_poly.entity_id
_entity_poly.type
_entity_poly.pdbx_seq_one_letter_code
_entity_poly.pdbx_strand_id
1 'polypeptide(L)'
;MLSKSQLQRYETGQLLPPLKYADHLDALYEADGWVKLSLSALHAATWDPWAEGHAPARLEHAHEWPASYRGPVWVAVWPLPEHVGRKHPLTLDWGAWSAALTLTLGAQGRALTTGKSADPSGVPVTFNLESDLPVFTLSGAGPAPSGFLVTRIHRKWRYGDVRLPVWQRFR
;
A
#
# COMPACT_ATOMS: atom_id res chain seq x y z
N MET A 1 3.16 18.85 -15.22
CA MET A 1 2.42 18.47 -16.44
C MET A 1 3.24 17.47 -17.23
N LEU A 2 2.62 16.40 -17.70
CA LEU A 2 3.24 15.39 -18.58
C LEU A 2 3.18 15.86 -20.03
N SER A 3 4.30 15.81 -20.76
CA SER A 3 4.30 16.15 -22.19
C SER A 3 3.76 14.99 -23.04
N LYS A 4 3.25 15.29 -24.24
CA LYS A 4 2.84 14.27 -25.21
C LYS A 4 3.98 13.30 -25.55
N SER A 5 5.21 13.81 -25.67
CA SER A 5 6.40 12.98 -25.92
C SER A 5 6.74 12.06 -24.74
N GLN A 6 6.56 12.51 -23.49
CA GLN A 6 6.74 11.66 -22.31
C GLN A 6 5.68 10.56 -22.27
N LEU A 7 4.42 10.89 -22.54
CA LEU A 7 3.32 9.94 -22.59
C LEU A 7 3.56 8.86 -23.66
N GLN A 8 3.94 9.26 -24.87
CA GLN A 8 4.26 8.33 -25.96
C GLN A 8 5.38 7.34 -25.56
N ARG A 9 6.40 7.80 -24.83
CA ARG A 9 7.48 6.93 -24.34
C ARG A 9 6.99 5.93 -23.29
N TYR A 10 6.00 6.31 -22.47
CA TYR A 10 5.37 5.41 -21.52
C TYR A 10 4.52 4.35 -22.23
N GLU A 11 3.67 4.76 -23.15
CA GLU A 11 2.78 3.87 -23.92
C GLU A 11 3.55 2.87 -24.78
N THR A 12 4.71 3.27 -25.31
CA THR A 12 5.59 2.41 -26.11
C THR A 12 6.56 1.57 -25.27
N GLY A 13 6.49 1.65 -23.93
CA GLY A 13 7.35 0.88 -23.02
C GLY A 13 8.82 1.32 -23.00
N GLN A 14 9.16 2.45 -23.61
CA GLN A 14 10.54 2.99 -23.62
C GLN A 14 10.96 3.54 -22.26
N LEU A 15 10.01 3.90 -21.40
CA LEU A 15 10.27 4.42 -20.06
C LEU A 15 9.17 3.96 -19.10
N LEU A 16 9.56 3.49 -17.91
CA LEU A 16 8.61 3.20 -16.83
C LEU A 16 8.15 4.53 -16.19
N PRO A 17 6.84 4.80 -16.11
CA PRO A 17 6.35 5.99 -15.43
C PRO A 17 6.72 6.01 -13.95
N PRO A 18 7.25 7.13 -13.41
CA PRO A 18 7.43 7.31 -11.98
C PRO A 18 6.13 7.19 -11.18
N LEU A 19 6.19 6.62 -9.96
CA LEU A 19 5.02 6.42 -9.09
C LEU A 19 4.23 7.71 -8.80
N LYS A 20 4.88 8.87 -8.76
CA LYS A 20 4.21 10.17 -8.54
C LYS A 20 3.20 10.56 -9.64
N TYR A 21 3.26 9.90 -10.80
CA TYR A 21 2.30 10.10 -11.89
C TYR A 21 1.21 9.03 -11.95
N ALA A 22 1.22 8.05 -11.05
CA ALA A 22 0.29 6.92 -11.08
C ALA A 22 -1.18 7.39 -11.06
N ASP A 23 -1.56 8.23 -10.10
CA ASP A 23 -2.95 8.73 -9.99
C ASP A 23 -3.35 9.56 -11.23
N HIS A 24 -2.42 10.36 -11.77
CA HIS A 24 -2.71 11.17 -12.96
C HIS A 24 -2.89 10.32 -14.22
N LEU A 25 -2.06 9.29 -14.41
CA LEU A 25 -2.18 8.36 -15.54
C LEU A 25 -3.43 7.49 -15.42
N ASP A 26 -3.77 7.06 -14.21
CA ASP A 26 -4.97 6.28 -13.94
C ASP A 26 -6.23 7.08 -14.30
N ALA A 27 -6.30 8.35 -13.89
CA ALA A 27 -7.37 9.26 -14.28
C ALA A 27 -7.38 9.56 -15.79
N LEU A 28 -6.21 9.72 -16.42
CA LEU A 28 -6.10 10.01 -17.86
C LEU A 28 -6.67 8.89 -18.73
N TYR A 29 -6.51 7.64 -18.30
CA TYR A 29 -7.00 6.47 -19.02
C TYR A 29 -8.34 5.94 -18.51
N GLU A 30 -8.97 6.62 -17.53
CA GLU A 30 -10.19 6.15 -16.86
C GLU A 30 -10.05 4.68 -16.40
N ALA A 31 -8.89 4.36 -15.83
CA ALA A 31 -8.47 2.97 -15.63
C ALA A 31 -8.91 2.38 -14.28
N ASP A 32 -9.78 3.04 -13.51
CA ASP A 32 -10.36 2.56 -12.26
C ASP A 32 -9.35 1.93 -11.26
N GLY A 33 -8.17 2.52 -11.14
CA GLY A 33 -7.08 2.09 -10.26
C GLY A 33 -6.14 1.04 -10.85
N TRP A 34 -6.41 0.51 -12.05
CA TRP A 34 -5.59 -0.54 -12.66
C TRP A 34 -4.21 -0.06 -13.11
N VAL A 35 -4.08 1.18 -13.58
CA VAL A 35 -2.77 1.74 -13.96
C VAL A 35 -1.94 1.96 -12.72
N LYS A 36 -2.53 2.54 -11.66
CA LYS A 36 -1.86 2.74 -10.37
C LYS A 36 -1.35 1.42 -9.78
N LEU A 37 -2.20 0.40 -9.81
CA LEU A 37 -1.87 -0.94 -9.34
C LEU A 37 -0.69 -1.55 -10.12
N SER A 38 -0.75 -1.45 -11.45
CA SER A 38 0.26 -2.02 -12.35
C SER A 38 1.60 -1.33 -12.19
N LEU A 39 1.62 0.00 -12.10
CA LEU A 39 2.85 0.77 -11.84
C LEU A 39 3.45 0.40 -10.48
N SER A 40 2.62 0.29 -9.45
CA SER A 40 3.10 -0.11 -8.13
C SER A 40 3.76 -1.49 -8.17
N ALA A 41 3.16 -2.47 -8.86
CA ALA A 41 3.74 -3.79 -9.04
C ALA A 41 5.07 -3.78 -9.82
N LEU A 42 5.16 -2.98 -10.89
CA LEU A 42 6.38 -2.84 -11.70
C LEU A 42 7.54 -2.22 -10.91
N HIS A 43 7.26 -1.24 -10.06
CA HIS A 43 8.28 -0.61 -9.21
C HIS A 43 8.66 -1.45 -8.00
N ALA A 44 7.79 -2.36 -7.56
CA ALA A 44 7.90 -2.97 -6.24
C ALA A 44 9.21 -3.73 -5.99
N ALA A 45 9.79 -4.34 -7.03
CA ALA A 45 11.05 -5.09 -6.91
C ALA A 45 12.28 -4.20 -6.70
N THR A 46 12.22 -2.94 -7.12
CA THR A 46 13.31 -1.95 -7.03
C THR A 46 12.92 -0.73 -6.21
N TRP A 47 11.82 -0.82 -5.46
CA TRP A 47 11.32 0.30 -4.68
C TRP A 47 12.21 0.49 -3.45
N ASP A 48 12.89 1.63 -3.38
CA ASP A 48 13.66 2.08 -2.22
C ASP A 48 13.15 3.47 -1.82
N PRO A 49 12.32 3.59 -0.76
CA PRO A 49 11.77 4.87 -0.35
C PRO A 49 12.80 5.86 0.20
N TRP A 50 14.03 5.41 0.48
CA TRP A 50 15.11 6.29 0.91
C TRP A 50 15.86 6.92 -0.28
N ALA A 51 15.72 6.36 -1.48
CA ALA A 51 16.18 6.97 -2.72
C ALA A 51 15.22 8.10 -3.16
N GLU A 52 15.72 9.12 -3.86
CA GLU A 52 14.97 10.37 -4.10
C GLU A 52 13.61 10.19 -4.79
N GLY A 53 12.62 10.98 -4.37
CA GLY A 53 11.39 11.24 -5.14
C GLY A 53 10.16 10.40 -4.78
N HIS A 54 10.17 9.71 -3.64
CA HIS A 54 9.00 8.98 -3.13
C HIS A 54 8.07 9.82 -2.25
N ALA A 55 6.85 9.34 -2.03
CA ALA A 55 5.93 9.95 -1.07
C ALA A 55 6.58 9.98 0.33
N PRO A 56 6.37 11.04 1.13
CA PRO A 56 6.97 11.13 2.46
C PRO A 56 6.46 10.02 3.38
N ALA A 57 7.30 9.59 4.33
CA ALA A 57 6.85 8.72 5.40
C ALA A 57 5.77 9.43 6.23
N ARG A 58 4.71 8.70 6.58
CA ARG A 58 3.56 9.21 7.35
C ARG A 58 3.14 8.20 8.41
N LEU A 59 2.39 8.69 9.38
CA LEU A 59 1.72 7.87 10.38
C LEU A 59 0.48 7.18 9.80
N GLU A 60 -0.18 7.81 8.83
CA GLU A 60 -1.44 7.36 8.24
C GLU A 60 -1.30 7.19 6.73
N HIS A 61 -1.81 6.08 6.23
CA HIS A 61 -1.83 5.73 4.80
C HIS A 61 -3.18 5.14 4.41
N ALA A 62 -3.61 5.44 3.19
CA ALA A 62 -4.83 4.92 2.60
C ALA A 62 -4.52 4.24 1.26
N HIS A 63 -5.06 3.04 1.08
CA HIS A 63 -4.89 2.23 -0.12
C HIS A 63 -6.23 1.75 -0.63
N GLU A 64 -6.38 1.75 -1.94
CA GLU A 64 -7.55 1.22 -2.62
C GLU A 64 -7.09 0.27 -3.71
N TRP A 65 -7.90 -0.76 -3.92
CA TRP A 65 -7.76 -1.67 -5.04
C TRP A 65 -9.06 -1.62 -5.84
N PRO A 66 -9.01 -1.86 -7.17
CA PRO A 66 -10.21 -1.84 -8.00
C PRO A 66 -11.35 -2.66 -7.38
N ALA A 67 -12.56 -2.12 -7.43
CA ALA A 67 -13.74 -2.75 -6.83
C ALA A 67 -13.96 -4.17 -7.35
N SER A 68 -13.70 -4.38 -8.64
CA SER A 68 -13.82 -5.68 -9.32
C SER A 68 -12.70 -6.67 -8.99
N TYR A 69 -11.56 -6.22 -8.43
CA TYR A 69 -10.42 -7.09 -8.17
C TYR A 69 -10.74 -8.18 -7.13
N ARG A 70 -10.36 -9.42 -7.46
CA ARG A 70 -10.42 -10.59 -6.57
C ARG A 70 -9.06 -11.25 -6.53
N GLY A 71 -8.52 -11.47 -5.34
CA GLY A 71 -7.26 -12.18 -5.18
C GLY A 71 -6.38 -11.61 -4.08
N PRO A 72 -5.11 -12.05 -4.02
CA PRO A 72 -4.16 -11.55 -3.05
C PRO A 72 -3.85 -10.07 -3.28
N VAL A 73 -3.71 -9.32 -2.19
CA VAL A 73 -3.20 -7.96 -2.19
C VAL A 73 -2.08 -7.84 -1.18
N TRP A 74 -1.25 -6.82 -1.37
CA TRP A 74 -0.14 -6.55 -0.48
C TRP A 74 0.06 -5.06 -0.24
N VAL A 75 0.59 -4.73 0.94
CA VAL A 75 1.07 -3.40 1.33
C VAL A 75 2.49 -3.58 1.87
N ALA A 76 3.48 -3.11 1.13
CA ALA A 76 4.85 -3.00 1.58
C ALA A 76 4.97 -1.81 2.54
N VAL A 77 5.55 -2.05 3.71
CA VAL A 77 5.77 -1.06 4.76
C VAL A 77 7.28 -0.97 5.00
N TRP A 78 7.80 0.26 4.98
CA TRP A 78 9.23 0.53 5.14
C TRP A 78 9.45 1.61 6.21
N PRO A 79 10.37 1.44 7.16
CA PRO A 79 10.61 2.43 8.20
C PRO A 79 11.44 3.62 7.69
N LEU A 80 11.38 4.74 8.41
CA LEU A 80 12.46 5.74 8.32
C LEU A 80 13.81 5.13 8.77
N PRO A 81 14.96 5.61 8.26
CA PRO A 81 16.29 5.08 8.63
C PRO A 81 16.53 5.03 10.15
N GLU A 82 16.15 6.07 10.87
CA GLU A 82 16.26 6.17 12.34
C GLU A 82 15.31 5.23 13.10
N HIS A 83 14.36 4.60 12.41
CA HIS A 83 13.39 3.66 12.98
C HIS A 83 13.61 2.21 12.56
N VAL A 84 14.71 1.91 11.85
CA VAL A 84 15.12 0.54 11.52
C VAL A 84 15.35 -0.27 12.80
N GLY A 85 14.85 -1.50 12.83
CA GLY A 85 14.96 -2.42 13.96
C GLY A 85 14.05 -2.09 15.14
N ARG A 86 13.30 -0.97 15.10
CA ARG A 86 12.31 -0.64 16.13
C ARG A 86 11.02 -1.43 15.92
N LYS A 87 10.21 -1.51 16.97
CA LYS A 87 8.83 -2.02 16.90
C LYS A 87 7.92 -0.92 16.36
N HIS A 88 7.09 -1.29 15.38
CA HIS A 88 6.06 -0.47 14.76
C HIS A 88 4.71 -1.11 15.06
N PRO A 89 3.99 -0.64 16.10
CA PRO A 89 2.58 -0.94 16.26
C PRO A 89 1.80 -0.38 15.07
N LEU A 90 0.98 -1.23 14.46
CA LEU A 90 0.13 -0.90 13.33
C LEU A 90 -1.33 -1.19 13.67
N THR A 91 -2.22 -0.28 13.27
CA THR A 91 -3.66 -0.49 13.21
C THR A 91 -4.09 -0.48 11.74
N LEU A 92 -4.91 -1.45 11.36
CA LEU A 92 -5.39 -1.62 10.00
C LEU A 92 -6.91 -1.65 10.01
N ASP A 93 -7.53 -0.89 9.12
CA ASP A 93 -8.97 -0.91 8.91
C ASP A 93 -9.30 -1.13 7.44
N TRP A 94 -10.31 -1.95 7.15
CA TRP A 94 -10.76 -2.20 5.80
C TRP A 94 -12.27 -2.44 5.76
N GLY A 95 -13.03 -1.37 5.52
CA GLY A 95 -14.47 -1.39 5.69
C GLY A 95 -14.85 -1.72 7.14
N ALA A 96 -15.62 -2.80 7.34
CA ALA A 96 -16.05 -3.26 8.66
C ALA A 96 -15.03 -4.18 9.36
N TRP A 97 -13.84 -4.35 8.80
CA TRP A 97 -12.80 -5.21 9.34
C TRP A 97 -11.68 -4.37 9.96
N SER A 98 -11.20 -4.79 11.13
CA SER A 98 -10.05 -4.18 11.79
C SER A 98 -9.00 -5.22 12.18
N ALA A 99 -7.74 -4.82 12.24
CA ALA A 99 -6.64 -5.62 12.76
C ALA A 99 -5.61 -4.74 13.47
N ALA A 100 -4.93 -5.31 14.47
CA ALA A 100 -3.80 -4.68 15.12
C ALA A 100 -2.64 -5.67 15.19
N LEU A 101 -1.43 -5.18 14.93
CA LEU A 101 -0.21 -5.99 14.95
C LEU A 101 1.00 -5.12 15.26
N THR A 102 2.06 -5.74 15.77
CA THR A 102 3.33 -5.06 15.98
C THR A 102 4.40 -5.74 15.14
N LEU A 103 5.14 -4.96 14.36
CA LEU A 103 6.20 -5.47 13.49
C LEU A 103 7.55 -4.89 13.90
N THR A 104 8.59 -5.70 13.89
CA THR A 104 9.96 -5.18 13.84
C THR A 104 10.33 -5.01 12.38
N LEU A 105 10.51 -3.76 11.94
CA LEU A 105 10.82 -3.45 10.55
C LEU A 105 12.32 -3.31 10.35
N GLY A 106 12.88 -4.12 9.46
CA GLY A 106 14.28 -4.02 9.04
C GLY A 106 14.47 -2.99 7.93
N ALA A 107 15.72 -2.79 7.50
CA ALA A 107 16.09 -1.88 6.43
C ALA A 107 15.53 -2.27 5.05
N GLN A 108 15.06 -3.51 4.89
CA GLN A 108 14.45 -4.07 3.69
C GLN A 108 12.91 -3.95 3.67
N GLY A 109 12.32 -3.35 4.70
CA GLY A 109 10.86 -3.28 4.87
C GLY A 109 10.20 -4.67 5.04
N ARG A 110 8.86 -4.68 4.92
CA ARG A 110 8.03 -5.88 5.08
C ARG A 110 6.72 -5.74 4.30
N ALA A 111 6.30 -6.78 3.60
CA ALA A 111 5.02 -6.81 2.89
C ALA A 111 3.95 -7.48 3.75
N LEU A 112 2.87 -6.76 4.03
CA LEU A 112 1.64 -7.29 4.61
C LEU A 112 0.79 -7.86 3.50
N THR A 113 0.30 -9.10 3.64
CA THR A 113 -0.49 -9.75 2.58
C THR A 113 -1.80 -10.30 3.11
N THR A 114 -2.86 -10.13 2.32
CA THR A 114 -4.20 -10.63 2.61
C THR A 114 -4.97 -10.88 1.32
N GLY A 115 -6.12 -11.55 1.40
CA GLY A 115 -7.03 -11.68 0.27
C GLY A 115 -8.00 -10.49 0.19
N LYS A 116 -8.34 -10.09 -1.03
CA LYS A 116 -9.44 -9.18 -1.38
C LYS A 116 -10.53 -9.94 -2.11
N SER A 117 -11.79 -9.69 -1.75
CA SER A 117 -12.94 -10.03 -2.58
C SER A 117 -13.37 -8.81 -3.41
N ALA A 118 -14.19 -9.03 -4.44
CA ALA A 118 -14.80 -7.92 -5.16
C ALA A 118 -15.77 -7.18 -4.22
N ASP A 119 -15.80 -5.86 -4.34
CA ASP A 119 -16.68 -4.98 -3.57
C ASP A 119 -18.08 -5.01 -4.19
N PRO A 120 -19.11 -5.53 -3.49
CA PRO A 120 -20.44 -5.72 -4.09
C PRO A 120 -21.13 -4.42 -4.52
N SER A 121 -20.77 -3.30 -3.91
CA SER A 121 -21.28 -1.97 -4.26
C SER A 121 -20.73 -1.43 -5.58
N GLY A 122 -19.69 -2.05 -6.14
CA GLY A 122 -18.93 -1.50 -7.27
C GLY A 122 -18.03 -0.32 -6.89
N VAL A 123 -17.97 0.05 -5.60
CA VAL A 123 -17.12 1.13 -5.08
C VAL A 123 -15.96 0.53 -4.30
N PRO A 124 -14.70 0.89 -4.61
CA PRO A 124 -13.54 0.43 -3.85
C PRO A 124 -13.67 0.76 -2.36
N VAL A 125 -13.41 -0.22 -1.50
CA VAL A 125 -13.33 0.01 -0.06
C VAL A 125 -11.89 0.35 0.32
N THR A 126 -11.70 1.52 0.93
CA THR A 126 -10.40 1.99 1.41
C THR A 126 -9.86 1.10 2.53
N PHE A 127 -8.60 0.72 2.41
CA PHE A 127 -7.78 0.12 3.45
C PHE A 127 -6.94 1.22 4.09
N ASN A 128 -7.12 1.43 5.39
CA ASN A 128 -6.34 2.38 6.17
C ASN A 128 -5.27 1.64 6.96
N LEU A 129 -4.08 2.23 7.00
CA LEU A 129 -2.96 1.79 7.82
C LEU A 129 -2.49 2.96 8.66
N GLU A 130 -2.53 2.77 9.96
CA GLU A 130 -1.96 3.68 10.95
C GLU A 130 -0.74 3.02 11.61
N SER A 131 0.30 3.82 11.85
CA SER A 131 1.53 3.41 12.51
C SER A 131 1.92 4.45 13.55
N ASP A 132 2.34 4.01 14.73
CA ASP A 132 2.80 4.93 15.79
C ASP A 132 4.14 5.61 15.45
N LEU A 133 4.87 5.08 14.46
CA LEU A 133 6.08 5.68 13.89
C LEU A 133 5.90 5.90 12.39
N PRO A 134 6.44 6.98 11.80
CA PRO A 134 6.26 7.22 10.37
C PRO A 134 6.89 6.10 9.53
N VAL A 135 6.11 5.64 8.55
CA VAL A 135 6.50 4.60 7.59
C VAL A 135 6.20 5.06 6.18
N PHE A 136 6.91 4.49 5.20
CA PHE A 136 6.55 4.55 3.80
C PHE A 136 5.68 3.36 3.45
N THR A 137 4.76 3.53 2.50
CA THR A 137 3.94 2.44 1.99
C THR A 137 3.89 2.40 0.47
N LEU A 138 3.90 1.19 -0.08
CA LEU A 138 3.55 0.88 -1.46
C LEU A 138 2.56 -0.28 -1.47
N SER A 139 1.48 -0.18 -2.23
CA SER A 139 0.46 -1.23 -2.30
C SER A 139 0.34 -1.81 -3.70
N GLY A 140 0.02 -3.09 -3.81
CA GLY A 140 -0.25 -3.73 -5.08
C GLY A 140 -1.12 -4.98 -4.95
N ALA A 141 -1.32 -5.66 -6.06
CA ALA A 141 -2.11 -6.87 -6.16
C ALA A 141 -1.28 -8.06 -6.64
N GLY A 142 -1.82 -9.25 -6.45
CA GLY A 142 -1.14 -10.50 -6.75
C GLY A 142 -0.14 -10.89 -5.65
N PRO A 143 0.84 -11.75 -5.98
CA PRO A 143 1.90 -12.13 -5.05
C PRO A 143 2.69 -10.90 -4.58
N ALA A 144 3.12 -10.91 -3.31
CA ALA A 144 4.03 -9.89 -2.82
C ALA A 144 5.38 -9.97 -3.53
N PRO A 145 6.09 -8.84 -3.72
CA PRO A 145 7.39 -8.79 -4.37
C PRO A 145 8.44 -9.56 -3.55
N SER A 146 9.37 -10.24 -4.23
CA SER A 146 10.39 -11.10 -3.60
C SER A 146 11.38 -10.34 -2.70
N GLY A 147 11.54 -9.03 -2.87
CA GLY A 147 12.42 -8.19 -2.06
C GLY A 147 11.96 -7.98 -0.62
N PHE A 148 10.71 -8.30 -0.29
CA PHE A 148 10.15 -8.07 1.04
C PHE A 148 10.05 -9.34 1.87
N LEU A 149 10.30 -9.21 3.17
CA LEU A 149 9.81 -10.20 4.14
C LEU A 149 8.29 -10.17 4.16
N VAL A 150 7.65 -11.33 4.00
CA VAL A 150 6.19 -11.41 3.90
C VAL A 150 5.54 -11.72 5.25
N THR A 151 4.49 -10.98 5.58
CA THR A 151 3.63 -11.22 6.74
C THR A 151 2.19 -11.39 6.29
N ARG A 152 1.67 -12.61 6.42
CA ARG A 152 0.27 -12.90 6.10
C ARG A 152 -0.62 -12.41 7.25
N ILE A 153 -1.52 -11.49 6.96
CA ILE A 153 -2.44 -10.89 7.95
C ILE A 153 -3.88 -11.38 7.79
N HIS A 154 -4.16 -12.31 6.87
CA HIS A 154 -5.51 -12.80 6.57
C HIS A 154 -6.29 -13.38 7.76
N ARG A 155 -5.59 -13.87 8.80
CA ARG A 155 -6.19 -14.38 10.05
C ARG A 155 -6.19 -13.37 11.21
N LYS A 156 -5.76 -12.13 10.98
CA LYS A 156 -5.70 -11.08 12.00
C LYS A 156 -6.94 -10.20 12.02
N TRP A 157 -7.71 -10.22 10.92
CA TRP A 157 -8.94 -9.46 10.78
C TRP A 157 -10.01 -9.88 11.77
N ARG A 158 -10.66 -8.88 12.35
CA ARG A 158 -11.85 -9.00 13.20
C ARG A 158 -12.97 -8.22 12.55
N TYR A 159 -14.15 -8.83 12.44
CA TYR A 159 -15.34 -8.19 11.91
C TYR A 159 -16.06 -7.41 13.01
N GLY A 160 -16.53 -6.20 12.69
CA GLY A 160 -17.36 -5.37 13.57
C GLY A 160 -16.70 -4.07 14.01
N ASP A 161 -17.48 -3.22 14.69
CA ASP A 161 -17.05 -1.90 15.15
C ASP A 161 -15.93 -2.00 16.20
N VAL A 162 -14.70 -1.79 15.75
CA VAL A 162 -13.60 -1.39 16.64
C VAL A 162 -13.13 0.00 16.22
N ARG A 163 -14.03 0.99 16.30
CA ARG A 163 -13.60 2.34 16.66
C ARG A 163 -13.35 2.36 18.16
N LEU A 164 -12.22 1.80 18.59
CA LEU A 164 -11.68 2.14 19.91
C LEU A 164 -10.54 3.13 19.71
N PRO A 165 -10.72 4.40 20.12
CA PRO A 165 -9.62 5.36 20.20
C PRO A 165 -8.47 4.82 21.05
N VAL A 166 -7.25 5.22 20.68
CA VAL A 166 -5.95 4.76 21.21
C VAL A 166 -5.84 4.80 22.74
N TRP A 167 -6.61 5.65 23.43
CA TRP A 167 -6.52 5.87 24.89
C TRP A 167 -7.26 4.85 25.77
N GLN A 168 -8.02 3.90 25.22
CA GLN A 168 -8.76 2.92 26.04
C GLN A 168 -8.11 1.52 26.17
N ARG A 169 -6.88 1.32 25.71
CA ARG A 169 -6.19 0.00 25.74
C ARG A 169 -5.29 -0.26 26.95
N PHE A 170 -5.27 0.63 27.95
CA PHE A 170 -4.59 0.38 29.22
C PHE A 170 -5.53 0.67 30.41
N ARG A 171 -6.30 -0.33 30.81
CA ARG A 171 -6.81 -0.54 32.16
C ARG A 171 -6.74 -2.03 32.47
#